data_AF-A0A4V2SMV2-F1
#
_entry.id   AF-A0A4V2SMV2-F1
#
_cell.length_a   1.000
_cell.length_b   1.000
_cell.length_c   1.000
_cell.angle_alpha   90.00
_cell.angle_beta   90.00
_cell.angle_gamma   90.00
#
_symmetry.space_group_name_H-M   'P 1'
#
loop_
_entity.id
_entity.type
_entity.pdbx_description
1 polymer ?
#
loop_
_entity_poly.entity_id
_entity_poly.type
_entity_poly.pdbx_seq_one_letter_code
_entity_poly.pdbx_strand_id
1 'polypeptide(L)'
;MNESYANAAAAIQAGELAGIKPSLYAYNDWRITLEVLPRQLSKPMKKKLMVSVEGLISQKDFSILAGSFIEYCRHNLNVSKAAEALYIHRNTLNYRLKRISRLTLLDIHSFEHCLLLYIALKCYQNCKQIKELPK
;
A
#
# COMPACT_ATOMS: atom_id res chain seq x y z
N MET A 1 -0.48 -34.32 -17.88
CA MET A 1 -0.84 -32.88 -17.91
C MET A 1 -2.24 -32.75 -17.36
N ASN A 2 -2.43 -31.90 -16.35
CA ASN A 2 -3.59 -31.92 -15.47
C ASN A 2 -4.83 -31.37 -16.17
N GLU A 3 -5.91 -32.15 -16.21
CA GLU A 3 -7.25 -31.73 -16.66
C GLU A 3 -7.70 -30.38 -16.06
N SER A 4 -7.28 -30.05 -14.83
CA SER A 4 -7.59 -28.76 -14.20
C SER A 4 -7.13 -27.53 -14.99
N TYR A 5 -6.03 -27.60 -15.73
CA TYR A 5 -5.57 -26.48 -16.56
C TYR A 5 -6.45 -26.31 -17.80
N ALA A 6 -6.78 -27.41 -18.47
CA ALA A 6 -7.65 -27.40 -19.65
C ALA A 6 -9.08 -26.94 -19.30
N ASN A 7 -9.60 -27.40 -18.16
CA ASN A 7 -10.92 -27.00 -17.65
C ASN A 7 -10.96 -25.53 -17.19
N ALA A 8 -9.91 -25.01 -16.53
CA ALA A 8 -9.82 -23.60 -16.15
C ALA A 8 -9.76 -22.67 -17.39
N ALA A 9 -9.05 -23.08 -18.44
CA ALA A 9 -8.97 -22.32 -19.69
C ALA A 9 -10.32 -22.28 -20.43
N ALA A 10 -11.04 -23.41 -20.47
CA ALA A 10 -12.36 -23.48 -21.07
C ALA A 10 -13.41 -22.64 -20.31
N ALA A 11 -13.34 -22.63 -18.97
CA ALA A 11 -14.25 -21.85 -18.12
C ALA A 11 -14.06 -20.33 -18.28
N ILE A 12 -12.81 -19.86 -18.47
CA ILE A 12 -12.53 -18.44 -18.77
C ILE A 12 -13.13 -18.06 -20.13
N GLN A 13 -12.96 -18.91 -21.15
CA GLN A 13 -13.47 -18.67 -22.52
C GLN A 13 -15.00 -18.61 -22.58
N ALA A 14 -15.69 -19.45 -21.79
CA ALA A 14 -17.15 -19.42 -21.65
C ALA A 14 -17.64 -18.17 -20.89
N GLY A 15 -16.91 -17.73 -19.86
CA GLY A 15 -17.24 -16.52 -19.09
C GLY A 15 -17.14 -15.23 -19.92
N GLU A 16 -16.11 -15.12 -20.76
CA GLU A 16 -15.91 -13.95 -21.65
C GLU A 16 -17.00 -13.84 -22.72
N LEU A 17 -17.39 -14.95 -23.36
CA LEU A 17 -18.47 -14.98 -24.36
C LEU A 17 -19.85 -14.62 -23.77
N ALA A 18 -20.06 -14.90 -22.49
CA ALA A 18 -21.29 -14.56 -21.76
C ALA A 18 -21.30 -13.11 -21.21
N GLY A 19 -20.25 -12.30 -21.46
CA GLY A 19 -20.12 -10.95 -20.91
C GLY A 19 -19.89 -10.92 -19.40
N ILE A 20 -19.51 -12.06 -18.81
CA ILE A 20 -19.19 -12.19 -17.40
C ILE A 20 -17.76 -11.66 -17.23
N LYS A 21 -17.60 -10.47 -16.62
CA LYS A 21 -16.28 -9.86 -16.40
C LYS A 21 -15.36 -10.82 -15.62
N PRO A 22 -14.26 -11.33 -16.21
CA PRO A 22 -13.24 -12.01 -15.44
C PRO A 22 -12.33 -10.95 -14.82
N SER A 23 -12.26 -10.93 -13.50
CA SER A 23 -11.24 -10.19 -12.76
C SER A 23 -9.98 -11.06 -12.61
N LEU A 24 -9.38 -11.52 -13.72
CA LEU A 24 -8.28 -12.49 -13.65
C LEU A 24 -7.03 -11.84 -13.03
N TYR A 25 -6.75 -12.24 -11.80
CA TYR A 25 -5.60 -11.82 -11.02
C TYR A 25 -4.54 -12.92 -11.07
N ALA A 26 -3.47 -12.71 -11.85
CA ALA A 26 -2.38 -13.67 -11.93
C ALA A 26 -1.65 -13.76 -10.58
N TYR A 27 -1.56 -14.96 -10.01
CA TYR A 27 -0.92 -15.18 -8.71
C TYR A 27 0.54 -14.67 -8.66
N ASN A 28 1.26 -14.75 -9.78
CA ASN A 28 2.65 -14.28 -9.90
C ASN A 28 2.78 -12.77 -10.17
N ASP A 29 1.69 -11.99 -10.10
CA ASP A 29 1.75 -10.54 -10.25
C ASP A 29 2.22 -9.87 -8.95
N TRP A 30 3.41 -9.24 -9.00
CA TRP A 30 4.02 -8.55 -7.85
C TRP A 30 3.16 -7.43 -7.27
N ARG A 31 2.27 -6.83 -8.06
CA ARG A 31 1.31 -5.85 -7.55
C ARG A 31 0.34 -6.50 -6.57
N ILE A 32 -0.12 -7.70 -6.91
CA ILE A 32 -1.02 -8.50 -6.07
C ILE A 32 -0.27 -8.99 -4.85
N THR A 33 0.96 -9.49 -5.04
CA THR A 33 1.84 -9.90 -3.94
C THR A 33 2.01 -8.77 -2.92
N LEU A 34 2.27 -7.54 -3.38
CA LEU A 34 2.43 -6.39 -2.50
C LEU A 34 1.12 -6.01 -1.78
N GLU A 35 -0.04 -6.15 -2.43
CA GLU A 35 -1.35 -5.88 -1.81
C GLU A 35 -1.78 -6.98 -0.80
N VAL A 36 -1.36 -8.25 -0.99
CA VAL A 36 -1.64 -9.34 -0.05
C VAL A 36 -0.60 -9.44 1.07
N LEU A 37 0.61 -8.94 0.87
CA LEU A 37 1.73 -9.04 1.81
C LEU A 37 1.34 -8.57 3.23
N PRO A 38 0.66 -7.42 3.44
CA PRO A 38 0.22 -7.01 4.76
C PRO A 38 -0.64 -8.05 5.47
N ARG A 39 -1.45 -8.83 4.73
CA ARG A 39 -2.32 -9.87 5.29
C ARG A 39 -1.51 -11.09 5.75
N GLN A 40 -0.43 -11.41 5.05
CA GLN A 40 0.44 -12.56 5.33
C GLN A 40 1.42 -12.34 6.49
N LEU A 41 1.63 -11.09 6.94
CA LEU A 41 2.47 -10.81 8.09
C LEU A 41 1.90 -11.41 9.40
N SER A 42 2.80 -11.94 10.23
CA SER A 42 2.45 -12.49 11.55
C SER A 42 1.88 -11.40 12.49
N LYS A 43 1.04 -11.80 13.45
CA LYS A 43 0.46 -10.86 14.43
C LYS A 43 1.52 -10.04 15.19
N PRO A 44 2.63 -10.63 15.70
CA PRO A 44 3.69 -9.85 16.36
C PRO A 44 4.33 -8.82 15.44
N MET A 45 4.56 -9.17 14.18
CA MET A 45 5.15 -8.25 13.20
C MET A 45 4.21 -7.08 12.88
N LYS A 46 2.92 -7.37 12.65
CA LYS A 46 1.88 -6.35 12.47
C LYS A 46 1.84 -5.41 13.67
N LYS A 47 1.85 -5.94 14.89
CA LYS A 47 1.86 -5.13 16.13
C LYS A 47 3.10 -4.22 16.18
N LYS A 48 4.29 -4.75 15.89
CA LYS A 48 5.54 -3.96 15.86
C LYS A 48 5.46 -2.82 14.84
N LEU A 49 4.94 -3.10 13.63
CA LEU A 49 4.73 -2.08 12.60
C LEU A 49 3.71 -1.03 13.03
N MET A 50 2.57 -1.41 13.61
CA MET A 50 1.56 -0.46 14.08
C MET A 50 2.10 0.50 15.14
N VAL A 51 2.89 -0.01 16.10
CA VAL A 51 3.53 0.82 17.13
C VAL A 51 4.45 1.87 16.48
N SER A 52 5.20 1.51 15.44
CA SER A 52 6.10 2.45 14.75
C SER A 52 5.38 3.63 14.06
N VAL A 53 4.08 3.49 13.77
CA VAL A 53 3.29 4.53 13.07
C VAL A 53 2.18 5.13 13.93
N GLU A 54 2.08 4.76 15.20
CA GLU A 54 1.01 5.22 16.11
C GLU A 54 1.01 6.75 16.28
N GLY A 55 2.19 7.36 16.44
CA GLY A 55 2.35 8.81 16.52
C GLY A 55 1.87 9.54 15.27
N LEU A 56 2.04 8.92 14.09
CA LEU A 56 1.55 9.44 12.81
C LEU A 56 0.04 9.26 12.67
N ILE A 57 -0.50 8.08 13.00
CA ILE A 57 -1.94 7.77 12.91
C ILE A 57 -2.78 8.69 13.80
N SER A 58 -2.23 9.10 14.94
CA SER A 58 -2.92 9.95 15.91
C SER A 58 -3.03 11.43 15.49
N GLN A 59 -2.40 11.82 14.37
CA GLN A 59 -2.46 13.20 13.88
C GLN A 59 -3.81 13.52 13.23
N LYS A 60 -4.36 14.72 13.49
CA LYS A 60 -5.60 15.19 12.85
C LYS A 60 -5.51 15.22 11.32
N ASP A 61 -4.34 15.52 10.79
CA ASP A 61 -4.03 15.58 9.36
C ASP A 61 -3.34 14.30 8.84
N PHE A 62 -3.53 13.16 9.53
CA PHE A 62 -2.96 11.87 9.15
C PHE A 62 -3.18 11.51 7.68
N SER A 63 -4.40 11.71 7.15
CA SER A 63 -4.73 11.37 5.76
C SER A 63 -3.84 12.12 4.76
N ILE A 64 -3.57 13.41 5.02
CA ILE A 64 -2.71 14.26 4.19
C ILE A 64 -1.26 13.81 4.29
N LEU A 65 -0.76 13.54 5.51
CA LEU A 65 0.62 13.10 5.73
C LEU A 65 0.87 11.73 5.11
N ALA A 66 0.02 10.75 5.39
CA ALA A 66 0.11 9.40 4.83
C ALA A 66 -0.01 9.44 3.30
N GLY A 67 -0.98 10.19 2.75
CA GLY A 67 -1.12 10.36 1.30
C GLY A 67 0.13 10.98 0.66
N SER A 68 0.71 12.00 1.28
CA SER A 68 1.95 12.64 0.80
C SER A 68 3.12 11.66 0.77
N PHE A 69 3.25 10.80 1.78
CA PHE A 69 4.30 9.79 1.83
C PHE A 69 4.07 8.66 0.82
N ILE A 70 2.84 8.18 0.65
CA ILE A 70 2.52 7.18 -0.38
C ILE A 70 2.84 7.72 -1.77
N GLU A 71 2.52 8.98 -2.05
CA GLU A 71 2.82 9.60 -3.34
C GLU A 71 4.33 9.78 -3.56
N TYR A 72 5.07 10.08 -2.49
CA TYR A 72 6.53 10.07 -2.49
C TYR A 72 7.11 8.69 -2.83
N CYS A 73 6.57 7.61 -2.27
CA CYS A 73 6.96 6.24 -2.61
C CYS A 73 6.62 5.87 -4.05
N ARG A 74 5.44 6.24 -4.55
CA ARG A 74 5.02 5.99 -5.96
C ARG A 74 5.94 6.63 -6.97
N HIS A 75 6.56 7.75 -6.59
CA HIS A 75 7.51 8.48 -7.41
C HIS A 75 8.97 8.14 -7.07
N ASN A 76 9.23 6.90 -6.61
CA ASN A 76 10.57 6.38 -6.33
C ASN A 76 11.38 7.28 -5.38
N LEU A 77 10.73 7.81 -4.34
CA LEU A 77 11.34 8.70 -3.35
C LEU A 77 11.89 10.00 -3.98
N ASN A 78 11.32 10.43 -5.10
CA ASN A 78 11.65 11.71 -5.73
C ASN A 78 10.70 12.80 -5.23
N VAL A 79 11.21 13.68 -4.36
CA VAL A 79 10.43 14.78 -3.78
C VAL A 79 9.85 15.70 -4.85
N SER A 80 10.60 16.00 -5.92
CA SER A 80 10.16 16.95 -6.93
C SER A 80 8.98 16.40 -7.73
N LYS A 81 9.08 15.15 -8.22
CA LYS A 81 8.01 14.48 -8.96
C LYS A 81 6.78 14.24 -8.09
N ALA A 82 6.97 13.83 -6.84
CA ALA A 82 5.87 13.63 -5.91
C ALA A 82 5.14 14.93 -5.56
N ALA A 83 5.88 16.04 -5.39
CA ALA A 83 5.28 17.34 -5.12
C ALA A 83 4.46 17.84 -6.30
N GLU A 84 4.96 17.64 -7.52
CA GLU A 84 4.23 17.93 -8.77
C GLU A 84 2.92 17.12 -8.86
N ALA A 85 2.98 15.80 -8.62
CA ALA A 85 1.79 14.93 -8.62
C ALA A 85 0.76 15.30 -7.52
N LEU A 86 1.22 15.87 -6.41
CA LEU A 86 0.37 16.36 -5.32
C LEU A 86 -0.13 17.79 -5.52
N TYR A 87 0.27 18.48 -6.61
CA TYR A 87 -0.02 19.90 -6.85
C TYR A 87 0.41 20.81 -5.69
N ILE A 88 1.55 20.51 -5.06
CA ILE A 88 2.14 21.32 -3.98
C ILE A 88 3.59 21.66 -4.29
N HIS A 89 4.12 22.66 -3.59
CA HIS A 89 5.54 22.96 -3.68
C HIS A 89 6.41 21.89 -3.00
N ARG A 90 7.61 21.62 -3.55
CA ARG A 90 8.58 20.65 -2.99
C ARG A 90 8.93 20.92 -1.52
N ASN A 91 8.96 22.18 -1.09
CA ASN A 91 9.25 22.54 0.30
C ASN A 91 8.12 22.11 1.24
N THR A 92 6.87 22.22 0.78
CA THR A 92 5.70 21.74 1.53
C THR A 92 5.77 20.23 1.69
N LEU A 93 6.11 19.49 0.64
CA LEU A 93 6.30 18.04 0.74
C LEU A 93 7.46 17.69 1.69
N ASN A 94 8.61 18.35 1.56
CA ASN A 94 9.75 18.14 2.48
C ASN A 94 9.39 18.40 3.94
N TYR A 95 8.60 19.44 4.21
CA TYR A 95 8.09 19.72 5.56
C TYR A 95 7.23 18.56 6.08
N ARG A 96 6.30 18.07 5.27
CA ARG A 96 5.45 16.91 5.62
C ARG A 96 6.29 15.66 5.86
N LEU A 97 7.25 15.34 4.98
CA LEU A 97 8.15 14.19 5.13
C LEU A 97 9.02 14.28 6.39
N LYS A 98 9.57 15.46 6.69
CA LYS A 98 10.30 15.71 7.94
C LYS A 98 9.41 15.52 9.17
N ARG A 99 8.16 15.97 9.12
CA ARG A 99 7.21 15.77 10.20
C ARG A 99 6.88 14.28 10.39
N ILE A 100 6.67 13.54 9.31
CA ILE A 100 6.46 12.09 9.34
C ILE A 100 7.66 11.38 9.97
N SER A 101 8.88 11.77 9.58
CA SER A 101 10.11 11.23 10.16
C SER A 101 10.17 11.42 11.68
N ARG A 102 9.83 12.62 12.17
CA ARG A 102 9.77 12.89 13.62
C ARG A 102 8.70 12.07 14.34
N LEU A 103 7.53 11.89 13.73
CA LEU A 103 6.40 11.18 14.34
C LEU A 103 6.59 9.66 14.40
N THR A 104 7.42 9.11 13.52
CA THR A 104 7.65 7.67 13.37
C THR A 104 9.04 7.23 13.82
N LEU A 105 9.96 8.19 14.02
CA LEU A 105 11.39 7.97 14.23
C LEU A 105 12.08 7.21 13.07
N LEU A 106 11.44 7.19 11.89
CA LEU A 106 11.96 6.57 10.67
C LEU A 106 12.53 7.66 9.75
N ASP A 107 13.72 7.41 9.22
CA ASP A 107 14.37 8.31 8.26
C ASP A 107 13.74 8.18 6.86
N ILE A 108 13.20 9.28 6.33
CA ILE A 108 12.58 9.36 4.99
C ILE A 108 13.59 9.40 3.84
N HIS A 109 14.89 9.48 4.15
CA HIS A 109 15.99 9.35 3.18
C HIS A 109 16.58 7.93 3.15
N SER A 110 16.27 7.08 4.12
CA SER A 110 16.65 5.66 4.11
C SER A 110 15.59 4.84 3.38
N PHE A 111 16.01 4.10 2.36
CA PHE A 111 15.14 3.20 1.61
C PHE A 111 14.49 2.14 2.54
N GLU A 112 15.27 1.54 3.44
CA GLU A 112 14.78 0.51 4.36
C GLU A 112 13.70 1.05 5.30
N HIS A 113 13.92 2.25 5.84
CA HIS A 113 12.95 2.93 6.70
C HIS A 113 11.69 3.34 5.92
N CYS A 114 11.83 3.80 4.68
CA CYS A 114 10.70 4.08 3.80
C CYS A 114 9.90 2.81 3.50
N LEU A 115 10.55 1.67 3.25
CA LEU A 115 9.90 0.39 3.02
C LEU A 115 9.10 -0.05 4.26
N LEU A 116 9.70 0.02 5.45
CA LEU A 116 9.02 -0.28 6.71
C LEU A 116 7.79 0.60 6.92
N LEU A 117 7.92 1.90 6.71
CA LEU A 117 6.82 2.86 6.84
C LEU A 117 5.71 2.59 5.81
N TYR A 118 6.07 2.28 4.57
CA TYR A 118 5.13 1.96 3.51
C TYR A 118 4.31 0.71 3.85
N ILE A 119 4.97 -0.36 4.27
CA ILE A 119 4.31 -1.60 4.68
C ILE A 119 3.44 -1.36 5.92
N ALA A 120 3.92 -0.59 6.91
CA ALA A 120 3.13 -0.24 8.10
C ALA A 120 1.85 0.52 7.72
N LEU A 121 1.92 1.50 6.83
CA LEU A 121 0.73 2.23 6.36
C LEU A 121 -0.22 1.32 5.57
N LYS A 122 0.31 0.41 4.74
CA LYS A 122 -0.50 -0.61 4.04
C LYS A 122 -1.19 -1.56 5.02
N CYS A 123 -0.50 -2.00 6.08
CA CYS A 123 -1.11 -2.79 7.16
C CYS A 123 -2.27 -2.04 7.83
N TYR A 124 -2.09 -0.74 8.12
CA TYR A 124 -3.12 0.07 8.74
C TYR A 124 -4.36 0.24 7.84
N GLN A 125 -4.17 0.49 6.55
CA GLN A 125 -5.26 0.60 5.57
C GLN A 125 -6.05 -0.71 5.44
N ASN A 126 -5.35 -1.85 5.38
CA ASN A 126 -5.97 -3.17 5.35
C ASN A 126 -6.78 -3.45 6.62
N CYS A 127 -6.30 -3.02 7.80
CA CYS A 127 -7.06 -3.14 9.04
C CYS A 127 -8.35 -2.30 9.05
N LYS A 128 -8.44 -1.20 8.28
CA LYS A 128 -9.67 -0.40 8.14
C LYS A 128 -10.69 -1.00 7.19
N GLN A 129 -10.26 -1.57 6.06
CA GLN A 129 -11.16 -2.20 5.07
C GLN A 129 -11.97 -3.37 5.64
N ILE A 130 -11.51 -3.99 6.73
CA ILE A 130 -12.23 -5.05 7.47
C ILE A 130 -13.55 -4.54 8.11
N LYS A 131 -13.73 -3.22 8.28
CA LYS A 131 -14.99 -2.65 8.82
C LYS A 131 -16.06 -2.35 7.77
N GLU A 132 -15.76 -2.44 6.47
CA GLU A 132 -16.66 -2.00 5.38
C GLU A 132 -17.03 -3.10 4.37
N LEU A 133 -16.60 -4.35 4.59
CA LEU A 133 -17.09 -5.45 3.77
C LEU A 133 -18.56 -5.73 4.11
N PRO A 134 -19.49 -5.67 3.13
CA PRO A 134 -20.86 -6.11 3.36
C PRO A 134 -20.83 -7.57 3.80
N LYS A 135 -21.56 -7.85 4.88
CA LYS A 135 -21.86 -9.22 5.33
C LYS A 135 -22.56 -10.01 4.23
#